data_AF-A0A524JM63-F1
#
_entry.id   AF-A0A524JM63-F1
#
_cell.length_a   1.000
_cell.length_b   1.000
_cell.length_c   1.000
_cell.angle_alpha   90.00
_cell.angle_beta   90.00
_cell.angle_gamma   90.00
#
_symmetry.space_group_name_H-M   'P 1'
#
loop_
_entity.id
_entity.type
_entity.pdbx_description
1 polymer ?
#
loop_
_entity_poly.entity_id
_entity_poly.type
_entity_poly.pdbx_seq_one_letter_code
_entity_poly.pdbx_strand_id
1 'polypeptide(L)' 'MGDKSLGLSKKELSDPQIIALMVKHPDLLQRPIVIKGDKVVLARPAEEIIKII' A
#
# COMPACT_ATOMS: atom_id res chain seq x y z
N MET A 1 -2.38 -9.52 11.61
CA MET A 1 -2.39 -10.89 11.06
C MET A 1 -2.51 -10.72 9.54
N GLY A 2 -1.41 -10.70 8.78
CA GLY A 2 -1.50 -10.36 7.34
C GLY A 2 -0.25 -10.62 6.50
N ASP A 3 0.95 -10.60 7.09
CA ASP A 3 2.20 -10.79 6.33
C ASP A 3 2.74 -12.24 6.37
N LYS A 4 2.54 -12.93 7.50
CA LYS A 4 3.19 -14.23 7.79
C LYS A 4 2.76 -15.43 6.93
N SER A 5 1.67 -15.34 6.18
CA SER A 5 1.13 -16.49 5.42
C SER A 5 1.59 -16.55 3.96
N LEU A 6 2.04 -15.43 3.38
CA LEU A 6 2.34 -15.36 1.94
C LEU A 6 3.84 -15.42 1.61
N GLY A 7 4.73 -15.34 2.62
CA GLY A 7 6.18 -15.49 2.42
C GLY A 7 6.78 -14.48 1.44
N LEU A 8 6.16 -13.29 1.32
CA LEU A 8 6.47 -12.29 0.31
C LEU A 8 7.90 -11.74 0.45
N SER A 9 8.45 -11.72 1.67
CA SER A 9 9.81 -11.21 1.94
C SER A 9 10.95 -12.05 1.33
N LYS A 10 10.66 -13.24 0.79
CA LYS A 10 11.66 -14.16 0.22
C LYS A 10 11.49 -14.43 -1.28
N LYS A 11 10.49 -13.82 -1.92
CA LYS A 11 10.26 -13.95 -3.37
C LYS A 11 10.63 -12.65 -4.06
N GLU A 12 11.53 -12.74 -5.03
CA GLU A 12 11.70 -11.69 -6.04
C GLU A 12 10.45 -11.70 -6.93
N LEU A 13 9.48 -10.86 -6.58
CA LEU A 13 8.27 -10.64 -7.35
C LEU A 13 8.48 -9.44 -8.27
N SER A 14 8.00 -9.54 -9.50
CA SER A 14 7.97 -8.37 -10.40
C SER A 14 6.84 -7.42 -10.03
N ASP A 15 6.96 -6.14 -10.40
CA ASP A 15 5.93 -5.12 -10.13
C ASP A 15 4.52 -5.55 -10.55
N PRO A 16 4.29 -6.16 -11.74
CA PRO A 16 2.96 -6.65 -12.11
C PRO A 16 2.43 -7.74 -11.18
N GLN A 17 3.31 -8.61 -10.67
CA GLN A 17 2.92 -9.66 -9.72
C GLN A 17 2.57 -9.07 -8.36
N ILE A 18 3.33 -8.07 -7.89
CA ILE A 18 3.06 -7.35 -6.65
C ILE A 18 1.71 -6.64 -6.76
N ILE A 19 1.43 -5.94 -7.86
CA ILE A 19 0.13 -5.29 -8.11
C ILE A 19 -1.00 -6.32 -8.10
N ALA A 20 -0.85 -7.45 -8.81
CA ALA A 20 -1.86 -8.50 -8.82
C ALA A 20 -2.11 -9.08 -7.42
N LEU A 21 -1.08 -9.21 -6.59
CA LEU A 21 -1.19 -9.61 -5.19
C LEU A 21 -1.90 -8.57 -4.33
N MET A 22 -1.60 -7.28 -4.48
CA MET A 22 -2.28 -6.19 -3.77
C MET A 22 -3.78 -6.11 -4.15
N VAL A 23 -4.12 -6.37 -5.41
CA VAL A 23 -5.52 -6.47 -5.86
C VAL A 23 -6.22 -7.68 -5.25
N LYS A 24 -5.55 -8.84 -5.22
CA LYS A 24 -6.10 -10.07 -4.61
C LYS A 24 -6.21 -10.00 -3.09
N HIS A 25 -5.30 -9.27 -2.44
CA HIS A 25 -5.23 -9.10 -0.99
C HIS A 25 -5.14 -7.60 -0.65
N PRO A 26 -6.28 -6.88 -0.63
CA PRO A 26 -6.30 -5.44 -0.39
C PRO A 26 -5.70 -5.02 0.96
N ASP A 27 -5.64 -5.92 1.94
CA ASP A 27 -4.99 -5.71 3.24
C ASP A 27 -3.47 -5.53 3.15
N LEU A 28 -2.84 -5.92 2.03
CA LEU A 28 -1.43 -5.65 1.77
C LEU A 28 -1.16 -4.17 1.46
N LEU A 29 -2.19 -3.43 1.02
CA LEU A 29 -2.06 -2.00 0.78
C LEU A 29 -2.02 -1.26 2.11
N GLN A 30 -0.97 -0.48 2.29
CA GLN A 30 -0.84 0.37 3.47
C GLN A 30 -1.90 1.48 3.43
N ARG A 31 -2.44 1.81 4.61
CA ARG A 31 -3.49 2.82 4.83
C ARG A 31 -3.13 3.69 6.04
N PRO A 32 -3.51 4.97 6.12
CA PRO A 32 -4.48 5.66 5.27
C PRO A 32 -3.87 6.21 3.98
N ILE A 33 -4.64 6.11 2.90
CA ILE A 33 -4.35 6.77 1.62
C ILE A 33 -5.31 7.94 1.53
N VAL A 34 -4.80 9.15 1.37
CA VAL A 34 -5.61 10.38 1.27
C VAL A 34 -5.50 10.93 -0.14
N ILE A 35 -6.63 11.33 -0.71
CA ILE A 35 -6.76 11.87 -2.07
C ILE A 35 -7.34 13.29 -1.96
N LYS A 36 -6.69 14.27 -2.61
CA LYS A 36 -7.18 15.65 -2.73
C LYS A 36 -7.01 16.12 -4.17
N GLY A 37 -8.11 16.12 -4.94
CA GLY A 37 -8.08 16.39 -6.38
C GLY A 37 -7.12 15.43 -7.09
N ASP A 38 -6.14 15.96 -7.80
CA ASP A 38 -5.13 15.19 -8.54
C ASP A 38 -3.91 14.75 -7.70
N LYS A 39 -3.94 14.97 -6.38
CA LYS A 39 -2.86 14.58 -5.46
C LYS A 39 -3.26 13.40 -4.59
N VAL A 40 -2.30 12.50 -4.32
CA VAL A 40 -2.46 11.36 -3.42
C VAL A 40 -1.26 11.23 -2.48
N VAL A 41 -1.51 10.88 -1.21
CA VAL A 41 -0.46 10.58 -0.23
C VAL A 41 -0.82 9.35 0.61
N LEU A 42 0.19 8.52 0.88
CA LEU A 42 0.12 7.51 1.92
C LEU A 42 0.45 8.17 3.26
N ALA A 43 -0.58 8.53 4.02
CA ALA A 43 -0.43 9.28 5.26
C ALA A 43 -0.08 8.35 6.43
N ARG A 44 1.17 7.88 6.45
CA ARG A 44 1.75 7.04 7.51
C ARG A 44 2.88 7.83 8.21
N PRO A 45 2.62 8.47 9.36
CA PRO A 45 1.38 8.53 10.14
C PRO A 45 0.34 9.54 9.57
N ALA A 46 -0.87 9.61 10.14
CA ALA A 46 -2.01 10.32 9.55
C ALA A 46 -1.76 11.83 9.34
N GLU A 47 -0.87 12.41 10.14
CA GLU A 47 -0.42 13.81 10.11
C GLU A 47 0.27 14.18 8.78
N GLU A 48 0.81 13.20 8.06
CA GLU A 48 1.42 13.38 6.74
C GLU A 48 0.43 13.85 5.65
N ILE A 49 -0.88 13.88 5.97
CA ILE A 49 -1.93 14.47 5.13
C ILE A 49 -1.60 15.91 4.70
N ILE A 50 -0.84 16.66 5.52
CA ILE A 50 -0.46 18.05 5.26
C ILE A 50 0.28 18.20 3.92
N LYS A 51 0.98 17.16 3.44
CA LYS A 51 1.69 17.17 2.15
C LYS A 51 0.79 17.42 0.93
N ILE A 52 -0.50 17.14 1.03
CA ILE A 52 -1.46 17.31 -0.08
C ILE A 52 -2.48 18.41 0.17
N ILE A 53 -2.42 19.10 1.32
CA ILE A 53 -3.31 20.23 1.62
C ILE A 53 -2.89 21.46 0.81
#